data_AF-A0A953P5A4-F1
#
_entry.id   AF-A0A953P5A4-F1
#
_cell.length_a   1.000
_cell.length_b   1.000
_cell.length_c   1.000
_cell.angle_alpha   90.00
_cell.angle_beta   90.00
_cell.angle_gamma   90.00
#
_symmetry.space_group_name_H-M   'P 1'
#
loop_
_entity.id
_entity.type
_entity.pdbx_description
1 polymer ?
#
loop_
_entity_poly.entity_id
_entity_poly.type
_entity_poly.pdbx_seq_one_letter_code
_entity_poly.pdbx_strand_id
1 'polypeptide(L)'
;MASMSAGPHLIFDKSALECLSLDETNWLDNFFYTVITPLFYAETLADLEKEVAKGRTAEQVVGSLAIGTPDMQSTACAHHHKLLGGVLYGETLPLDGRIPRGQGKVVELDGKKGIFYSRSPEEEALDRWHKREFLDVERQFAKTWRRQLSNMNHDAEYTFFQK
;
A
#
# COMPACT_ATOMS: atom_id res chain seq x y z
N MET A 1 -19.29 -26.55 -3.39
CA MET A 1 -18.68 -25.59 -4.33
C MET A 1 -17.21 -25.51 -4.00
N ALA A 2 -16.33 -25.95 -4.89
CA ALA A 2 -14.89 -25.79 -4.70
C ALA A 2 -14.63 -24.27 -4.59
N SER A 3 -14.07 -23.81 -3.47
CA SER A 3 -13.59 -22.43 -3.42
C SER A 3 -12.48 -22.35 -4.47
N MET A 4 -12.54 -21.37 -5.38
CA MET A 4 -11.33 -20.98 -6.09
C MET A 4 -10.28 -20.77 -5.01
N SER A 5 -9.19 -21.55 -5.05
CA SER A 5 -8.07 -21.27 -4.16
C SER A 5 -7.59 -19.88 -4.57
N ALA A 6 -7.89 -18.87 -3.76
CA ALA A 6 -7.27 -17.56 -3.92
C ALA A 6 -5.75 -17.81 -3.98
N GLY A 7 -5.08 -17.21 -4.97
CA GLY A 7 -3.62 -17.30 -5.06
C GLY A 7 -2.98 -16.90 -3.73
N PRO A 8 -1.76 -17.36 -3.43
CA PRO A 8 -1.08 -16.99 -2.21
C PRO A 8 -1.04 -15.46 -2.04
N HIS A 9 -1.12 -15.00 -0.79
CA HIS A 9 -0.97 -13.58 -0.49
C HIS A 9 0.47 -13.13 -0.74
N LEU A 10 0.65 -12.05 -1.51
CA LEU A 10 1.95 -11.47 -1.79
C LEU A 10 2.04 -10.09 -1.14
N ILE A 11 3.11 -9.86 -0.36
CA ILE A 11 3.58 -8.53 0.00
C ILE A 11 4.93 -8.35 -0.68
N PHE A 12 5.14 -7.19 -1.28
CA PHE A 12 6.44 -6.82 -1.85
C PHE A 12 6.85 -5.43 -1.38
N ASP A 13 8.15 -5.19 -1.44
CA ASP A 13 8.72 -3.86 -1.26
C ASP A 13 8.62 -3.04 -2.55
N LYS A 14 8.57 -1.71 -2.44
CA LYS A 14 8.52 -0.83 -3.62
C LYS A 14 9.67 -1.09 -4.59
N SER A 15 10.88 -1.35 -4.08
CA SER A 15 12.04 -1.63 -4.93
C SER A 15 11.91 -2.93 -5.74
N ALA A 16 11.18 -3.92 -5.22
CA ALA A 16 10.90 -5.14 -5.97
C ALA A 16 10.04 -4.84 -7.21
N LEU A 17 9.04 -3.96 -7.07
CA LEU A 17 8.22 -3.51 -8.20
C LEU A 17 9.02 -2.68 -9.21
N GLU A 18 9.96 -1.85 -8.74
CA GLU A 18 10.86 -1.06 -9.59
C GLU A 18 11.77 -1.93 -10.47
N CYS A 19 12.06 -3.16 -10.05
CA CYS A 19 12.86 -4.11 -10.80
C CYS A 19 12.09 -4.86 -11.89
N LEU A 20 10.76 -4.79 -11.90
CA LEU A 20 9.92 -5.51 -12.85
C LEU A 20 9.54 -4.63 -14.04
N SER A 21 9.51 -5.23 -15.22
CA SER A 21 8.83 -4.69 -16.38
C SER A 21 7.31 -4.76 -16.23
N LEU A 22 6.57 -3.98 -17.01
CA LEU A 22 5.11 -4.00 -16.99
C LEU A 22 4.52 -5.39 -17.31
N ASP A 23 5.19 -6.15 -18.19
CA ASP A 23 4.77 -7.50 -18.53
C ASP A 23 4.97 -8.46 -17.34
N GLU A 24 6.05 -8.28 -16.56
CA GLU A 24 6.30 -9.07 -15.35
C GLU A 24 5.39 -8.67 -14.20
N THR A 25 5.02 -7.39 -14.06
CA THR A 25 4.05 -6.97 -13.04
C THR A 25 2.68 -7.58 -13.27
N ASN A 26 2.27 -7.81 -14.52
CA ASN A 26 1.04 -8.53 -14.86
C ASN A 26 1.03 -9.98 -14.31
N TRP A 27 2.19 -10.59 -14.07
CA TRP A 27 2.24 -11.94 -13.50
C TRP A 27 1.83 -11.90 -12.02
N LEU A 28 2.05 -10.79 -11.33
CA LEU A 28 1.63 -10.62 -9.95
C LEU A 28 0.10 -10.72 -9.81
N ASP A 29 -0.65 -10.04 -10.70
CA ASP A 29 -2.12 -10.12 -10.73
C ASP A 29 -2.66 -11.50 -11.15
N ASN A 30 -1.91 -12.24 -11.97
CA ASN A 30 -2.35 -13.55 -12.46
C ASN A 30 -2.16 -14.67 -11.45
N PHE A 31 -1.13 -14.58 -10.58
CA PHE A 31 -0.73 -15.68 -9.70
C PHE A 31 -0.91 -15.40 -8.21
N PHE A 32 -1.04 -14.13 -7.81
CA PHE A 32 -1.06 -13.74 -6.40
C PHE A 32 -2.23 -12.83 -6.08
N TYR A 33 -2.71 -12.94 -4.83
CA TYR A 33 -3.55 -11.92 -4.25
C TYR A 33 -2.67 -10.92 -3.51
N THR A 34 -2.43 -9.77 -4.13
CA THR A 34 -1.45 -8.80 -3.68
C THR A 34 -1.99 -7.94 -2.53
N VAL A 35 -1.20 -7.83 -1.47
CA VAL A 35 -1.49 -7.01 -0.30
C VAL A 35 -0.67 -5.74 -0.39
N ILE A 36 -1.32 -4.63 -0.77
CA ILE A 36 -0.65 -3.34 -0.86
C ILE A 36 -0.57 -2.72 0.52
N THR A 37 0.65 -2.53 1.03
CA THR A 37 0.87 -2.04 2.39
C THR A 37 0.80 -0.51 2.45
N PRO A 38 0.40 0.07 3.60
CA PRO A 38 0.50 1.51 3.82
C PRO A 38 1.90 2.10 3.58
N LEU A 39 2.94 1.31 3.86
CA LEU A 39 4.33 1.73 3.64
C LEU A 39 4.63 1.87 2.15
N PHE A 40 4.19 0.93 1.30
CA PHE A 40 4.33 1.02 -0.14
C PHE A 40 3.75 2.32 -0.70
N TYR A 41 2.54 2.72 -0.26
CA TYR A 41 1.95 3.99 -0.67
C TYR A 41 2.79 5.21 -0.24
N ALA A 42 3.25 5.21 1.01
CA ALA A 42 4.07 6.29 1.54
C ALA A 42 5.41 6.43 0.80
N GLU A 43 6.09 5.32 0.56
CA GLU A 43 7.37 5.29 -0.16
C GLU A 43 7.22 5.69 -1.62
N THR A 44 6.17 5.19 -2.28
CA THR A 44 5.85 5.53 -3.67
C THR A 44 5.57 7.01 -3.80
N LEU A 45 4.77 7.58 -2.90
CA LEU A 45 4.47 9.01 -2.92
C LEU A 45 5.70 9.87 -2.58
N ALA A 46 6.56 9.40 -1.67
CA ALA A 46 7.79 10.08 -1.30
C ALA A 46 8.82 10.20 -2.44
N ASP A 47 8.63 9.48 -3.55
CA ASP A 47 9.47 9.62 -4.75
C ASP A 47 9.12 10.87 -5.57
N LEU A 48 8.02 11.58 -5.27
CA LEU A 48 7.75 12.91 -5.83
C LEU A 48 8.86 13.94 -5.51
N GLU A 49 9.61 13.73 -4.44
CA GLU A 49 10.66 14.63 -3.96
C GLU A 49 12.07 14.07 -4.19
N LYS A 50 12.20 12.96 -4.92
CA LYS A 50 13.51 12.43 -5.31
C LYS A 50 14.01 13.10 -6.59
N GLU A 51 15.33 13.27 -6.66
CA GLU A 51 16.01 13.53 -7.92
C GLU A 51 15.82 12.33 -8.86
N VAL A 52 15.41 12.61 -10.09
CA VAL A 52 15.11 11.59 -11.10
C VAL A 52 16.11 11.65 -12.26
N ALA A 53 16.22 10.54 -12.99
CA ALA A 53 17.08 10.48 -14.16
C ALA A 53 16.71 11.56 -15.20
N LYS A 54 17.73 12.07 -15.90
CA LYS A 54 17.57 13.14 -16.89
C LYS A 54 16.49 12.77 -17.92
N GLY A 55 15.52 13.67 -18.09
CA GLY A 55 14.43 13.50 -19.05
C GLY A 55 13.17 12.83 -18.49
N ARG A 56 13.14 12.48 -17.20
CA ARG A 56 11.92 12.09 -16.48
C ARG A 56 11.50 13.17 -15.49
N THR A 57 10.21 13.19 -15.14
CA THR A 57 9.70 13.93 -13.97
C THR A 57 9.39 12.98 -12.83
N ALA A 58 9.32 13.49 -11.61
CA ALA A 58 8.97 12.67 -10.44
C ALA A 58 7.55 12.09 -10.56
N GLU A 59 6.60 12.86 -11.10
CA GLU A 59 5.24 12.41 -11.43
C GLU A 59 5.24 11.25 -12.43
N GLN A 60 6.15 11.24 -13.40
CA GLN A 60 6.30 10.13 -14.33
C GLN A 60 6.88 8.89 -13.66
N VAL A 61 7.74 9.03 -12.64
CA VAL A 61 8.26 7.90 -11.87
C VAL A 61 7.15 7.30 -11.02
N VAL A 62 6.48 8.12 -10.21
CA VAL A 62 5.38 7.68 -9.34
C VAL A 62 4.22 7.12 -10.15
N GLY A 63 3.87 7.75 -11.28
CA GLY A 63 2.85 7.23 -12.18
C GLY A 63 3.21 5.90 -12.82
N SER A 64 4.48 5.68 -13.20
CA SER A 64 4.93 4.37 -13.69
C SER A 64 4.82 3.29 -12.61
N LEU A 65 5.12 3.61 -11.35
CA LEU A 65 4.94 2.67 -10.24
C LEU A 65 3.47 2.35 -10.00
N ALA A 66 2.59 3.36 -10.06
CA ALA A 66 1.16 3.17 -9.96
C ALA A 66 0.62 2.29 -11.11
N ILE A 67 1.11 2.48 -12.34
CA ILE A 67 0.80 1.62 -13.50
C ILE A 67 1.24 0.17 -13.28
N GLY A 68 2.44 -0.05 -12.74
CA GLY A 68 2.93 -1.40 -12.46
C GLY A 68 2.29 -2.05 -11.22
N THR A 69 1.55 -1.30 -10.40
CA THR A 69 0.97 -1.85 -9.18
C THR A 69 -0.25 -2.74 -9.52
N PRO A 70 -0.32 -3.99 -9.01
CA PRO A 70 -1.43 -4.89 -9.28
C PRO A 70 -2.80 -4.29 -8.93
N ASP A 71 -3.81 -4.47 -9.78
CA ASP A 71 -5.15 -3.86 -9.61
C ASP A 71 -6.32 -4.86 -9.62
N MET A 72 -6.19 -6.00 -10.29
CA MET A 72 -7.29 -6.97 -10.42
C MET A 72 -7.41 -7.88 -9.21
N GLN A 73 -6.29 -8.28 -8.63
CA GLN A 73 -6.23 -9.16 -7.45
C GLN A 73 -5.44 -8.52 -6.33
N SER A 74 -5.71 -7.25 -6.03
CA SER A 74 -5.03 -6.55 -4.95
C SER A 74 -5.98 -5.91 -3.96
N THR A 75 -5.48 -5.64 -2.75
CA THR A 75 -6.20 -4.80 -1.80
C THR A 75 -5.26 -4.04 -0.87
N ALA A 76 -5.67 -2.84 -0.47
CA ALA A 76 -4.98 -2.08 0.57
C ALA A 76 -5.15 -2.74 1.94
N CYS A 77 -4.03 -2.98 2.62
CA CYS A 77 -4.01 -3.45 4.00
C CYS A 77 -4.21 -2.28 4.98
N ALA A 78 -4.95 -2.52 6.07
CA ALA A 78 -5.14 -1.53 7.11
C ALA A 78 -3.82 -1.17 7.82
N HIS A 79 -3.67 0.11 8.18
CA HIS A 79 -2.51 0.59 8.94
C HIS A 79 -2.41 -0.11 10.30
N HIS A 80 -1.21 -0.57 10.65
CA HIS A 80 -0.95 -1.37 11.85
C HIS A 80 -1.39 -0.65 13.14
N HIS A 81 -1.22 0.67 13.26
CA HIS A 81 -1.75 1.44 14.40
C HIS A 81 -3.27 1.27 14.60
N LYS A 82 -4.06 1.13 13.53
CA LYS A 82 -5.50 0.91 13.64
C LYS A 82 -5.80 -0.49 14.19
N LEU A 83 -5.05 -1.48 13.74
CA LEU A 83 -5.15 -2.86 14.23
C LEU A 83 -4.74 -2.95 15.71
N LEU A 84 -3.58 -2.39 16.05
CA LEU A 84 -3.08 -2.31 17.44
C LEU A 84 -4.05 -1.55 18.33
N GLY A 85 -4.56 -0.40 17.88
CA GLY A 85 -5.57 0.36 18.59
C GLY A 85 -6.79 -0.49 18.93
N GLY A 86 -7.36 -1.19 17.94
CA GLY A 86 -8.49 -2.10 18.17
C GLY A 86 -8.19 -3.18 19.22
N VAL A 87 -7.04 -3.85 19.08
CA VAL A 87 -6.61 -4.88 20.05
C VAL A 87 -6.45 -4.32 21.46
N LEU A 88 -5.86 -3.13 21.60
CA LEU A 88 -5.72 -2.46 22.89
C LEU A 88 -7.05 -2.02 23.50
N TYR A 89 -8.08 -1.78 22.68
CA TYR A 89 -9.45 -1.51 23.13
C TYR A 89 -10.27 -2.78 23.42
N GLY A 90 -9.65 -3.97 23.33
CA GLY A 90 -10.28 -5.25 23.66
C GLY A 90 -10.90 -5.99 22.47
N GLU A 91 -10.73 -5.48 21.24
CA GLU A 91 -11.15 -6.20 20.04
C GLU A 91 -10.24 -7.40 19.77
N THR A 92 -10.80 -8.47 19.22
CA THR A 92 -10.01 -9.65 18.80
C THR A 92 -9.75 -9.57 17.30
N LEU A 93 -8.47 -9.67 16.91
CA LEU A 93 -8.09 -9.83 15.51
C LEU A 93 -8.04 -11.33 15.18
N PRO A 94 -9.00 -11.87 14.40
CA PRO A 94 -8.96 -13.28 14.01
C PRO A 94 -7.77 -13.48 13.07
N LEU A 95 -6.74 -14.20 13.53
CA LEU A 95 -5.55 -14.55 12.74
C LEU A 95 -5.86 -15.69 11.76
N ASP A 96 -6.91 -15.52 10.94
CA ASP A 96 -7.48 -16.53 10.04
C ASP A 96 -6.95 -16.46 8.60
N GLY A 97 -5.88 -15.69 8.40
CA GLY A 97 -5.24 -15.50 7.10
C GLY A 97 -5.90 -14.45 6.20
N ARG A 98 -7.01 -13.83 6.61
CA ARG A 98 -7.61 -12.73 5.86
C ARG A 98 -6.79 -11.45 5.98
N ILE A 99 -6.78 -10.66 4.92
CA ILE A 99 -6.12 -9.35 4.92
C ILE A 99 -6.97 -8.37 5.72
N PRO A 100 -6.41 -7.73 6.76
CA PRO A 100 -7.13 -6.72 7.51
C PRO A 100 -7.46 -5.53 6.60
N ARG A 101 -8.74 -5.23 6.43
CA ARG A 101 -9.22 -4.09 5.64
C ARG A 101 -9.91 -3.05 6.52
N GLY A 102 -9.72 -1.78 6.18
CA GLY A 102 -10.46 -0.68 6.79
C GLY A 102 -11.84 -0.47 6.17
N GLN A 103 -12.67 0.36 6.81
CA GLN A 103 -13.88 0.95 6.22
C GLN A 103 -14.99 -0.03 5.77
N GLY A 104 -15.03 -1.25 6.32
CA GLY A 104 -16.16 -2.16 6.12
C GLY A 104 -17.45 -1.56 6.68
N LYS A 105 -18.45 -1.38 5.81
CA LYS A 105 -19.80 -0.91 6.19
C LYS A 105 -20.74 -2.11 6.27
N VAL A 106 -21.44 -2.26 7.39
CA VAL A 106 -22.52 -3.25 7.48
C VAL A 106 -23.66 -2.78 6.58
N VAL A 107 -24.03 -3.63 5.63
CA VAL A 107 -25.15 -3.38 4.71
C VAL A 107 -26.18 -4.49 4.86
N GLU A 108 -27.45 -4.15 4.67
CA GLU A 108 -28.54 -5.12 4.67
C GLU A 108 -29.29 -5.01 3.34
N LEU A 109 -29.45 -6.15 2.66
CA LEU A 109 -30.22 -6.26 1.43
C LEU A 109 -31.13 -7.48 1.56
N ASP A 110 -32.44 -7.29 1.39
CA ASP A 110 -33.45 -8.36 1.48
C ASP A 110 -33.35 -9.21 2.76
N GLY A 111 -33.12 -8.56 3.91
CA GLY A 111 -32.99 -9.22 5.21
C GLY A 111 -31.67 -9.97 5.43
N LYS A 112 -30.73 -9.91 4.49
CA LYS A 112 -29.38 -10.48 4.62
C LYS A 112 -28.37 -9.40 4.96
N LYS A 113 -27.64 -9.59 6.06
CA LYS A 113 -26.55 -8.73 6.47
C LYS A 113 -25.25 -9.14 5.78
N GLY A 114 -24.52 -8.17 5.25
CA GLY A 114 -23.20 -8.31 4.68
C GLY A 114 -22.29 -7.16 5.09
N ILE A 115 -21.03 -7.25 4.69
CA ILE A 115 -20.06 -6.15 4.83
C ILE A 115 -19.69 -5.70 3.43
N PHE A 116 -19.93 -4.43 3.15
CA PHE A 116 -19.49 -3.77 1.93
C PHE A 116 -18.18 -3.03 2.19
N TYR A 117 -17.16 -3.31 1.37
CA TYR A 117 -15.91 -2.56 1.36
C TYR A 117 -15.89 -1.67 0.13
N SER A 118 -15.95 -0.36 0.34
CA SER A 118 -15.68 0.62 -0.72
C SER A 118 -14.19 0.68 -1.03
N ARG A 119 -13.81 1.34 -2.14
CA ARG A 119 -12.42 1.72 -2.37
C ARG A 119 -11.89 2.52 -1.18
N SER A 120 -10.66 2.23 -0.76
CA SER A 120 -9.98 3.00 0.27
C SER A 120 -9.43 4.32 -0.29
N PRO A 121 -9.15 5.33 0.54
CA PRO A 121 -8.48 6.56 0.10
C PRO A 121 -7.15 6.30 -0.63
N GLU A 122 -6.42 5.26 -0.23
CA GLU A 122 -5.16 4.84 -0.84
C GLU A 122 -5.38 4.19 -2.21
N GLU A 123 -6.41 3.35 -2.36
CA GLU A 123 -6.80 2.77 -3.65
C GLU A 123 -7.27 3.87 -4.63
N GLU A 124 -7.99 4.89 -4.13
CA GLU A 124 -8.34 6.08 -4.92
C GLU A 124 -7.12 6.94 -5.27
N ALA A 125 -6.14 7.05 -4.37
CA ALA A 125 -4.90 7.77 -4.63
C ALA A 125 -4.09 7.10 -5.73
N LEU A 126 -3.96 5.78 -5.69
CA LEU A 126 -3.27 5.00 -6.71
C LEU A 126 -3.89 5.21 -8.12
N ASP A 127 -5.22 5.27 -8.22
CA ASP A 127 -5.95 5.56 -9.46
C ASP A 127 -5.62 6.96 -10.03
N ARG A 128 -5.44 7.96 -9.15
CA ARG A 128 -4.99 9.30 -9.55
C ARG A 128 -3.53 9.31 -9.98
N TRP A 129 -2.66 8.63 -9.23
CA TRP A 129 -1.23 8.56 -9.53
C TRP A 129 -0.98 7.87 -10.87
N HIS A 130 -1.79 6.86 -11.21
CA HIS A 130 -1.82 6.22 -12.53
C HIS A 130 -2.01 7.26 -13.66
N LYS A 131 -2.88 8.25 -13.45
CA LYS A 131 -3.13 9.39 -14.35
C LYS A 131 -2.12 10.54 -14.19
N ARG A 132 -1.14 10.38 -13.29
CA ARG A 132 -0.15 11.40 -12.88
C ARG A 132 -0.78 12.65 -12.27
N GLU A 133 -1.93 12.47 -11.64
CA GLU A 133 -2.65 13.50 -10.92
C GLU A 133 -2.29 13.42 -9.43
N PHE A 134 -1.78 14.52 -8.89
CA PHE A 134 -1.32 14.59 -7.50
C PHE A 134 -1.92 15.80 -6.80
N LEU A 135 -2.42 15.59 -5.59
CA LEU A 135 -2.97 16.64 -4.74
C LEU A 135 -1.84 17.38 -4.03
N ASP A 136 -2.09 18.65 -3.65
CA ASP A 136 -1.12 19.45 -2.91
C ASP A 136 -0.76 18.82 -1.55
N VAL A 137 -1.74 18.20 -0.89
CA VAL A 137 -1.53 17.47 0.38
C VAL A 137 -0.57 16.28 0.20
N GLU A 138 -0.63 15.60 -0.95
CA GLU A 138 0.23 14.46 -1.27
C GLU A 138 1.68 14.92 -1.53
N ARG A 139 1.85 16.08 -2.19
CA ARG A 139 3.17 16.73 -2.33
C ARG A 139 3.74 17.16 -0.99
N GLN A 140 2.92 17.75 -0.12
CA GLN A 140 3.35 18.15 1.21
C GLN A 140 3.72 16.95 2.09
N PHE A 141 2.99 15.84 1.93
CA PHE A 141 3.34 14.57 2.55
C PHE A 141 4.72 14.10 2.10
N ALA A 142 4.98 14.03 0.78
CA ALA A 142 6.26 13.59 0.23
C ALA A 142 7.45 14.41 0.78
N LYS A 143 7.30 15.75 0.86
CA LYS A 143 8.31 16.65 1.45
C LYS A 143 8.57 16.32 2.91
N THR A 144 7.50 16.16 3.67
CA THR A 144 7.58 15.90 5.11
C THR A 144 8.22 14.55 5.38
N TRP A 145 7.83 13.52 4.63
CA TRP A 145 8.39 12.18 4.73
C TRP A 145 9.90 12.16 4.46
N ARG A 146 10.36 12.77 3.35
CA ARG A 146 11.79 12.83 3.02
C ARG A 146 12.60 13.60 4.06
N ARG A 147 12.08 14.71 4.56
CA ARG A 147 12.70 15.47 5.64
C ARG A 147 12.78 14.67 6.95
N GLN A 148 11.77 13.87 7.26
CA GLN A 148 11.82 12.99 8.43
C GLN A 148 12.90 11.92 8.26
N LEU A 149 12.97 11.27 7.09
CA LEU A 149 14.02 10.29 6.79
C LEU A 149 15.43 10.88 6.88
N SER A 150 15.65 12.10 6.38
CA SER A 150 16.98 12.74 6.49
C SER A 150 17.37 13.10 7.92
N ASN A 151 16.41 13.21 8.82
CA ASN A 151 16.62 13.59 10.22
C ASN A 151 16.69 12.38 11.16
N MET A 152 16.46 11.17 10.65
CA MET A 152 16.59 9.94 11.44
C MET A 152 18.07 9.64 11.68
N ASN A 153 18.45 9.52 12.96
CA ASN A 153 19.75 9.04 13.39
C ASN A 153 19.53 7.78 14.26
N HIS A 154 20.10 6.66 13.82
CA HIS A 154 20.00 5.36 14.49
C HIS A 154 21.33 4.91 15.14
N ASP A 155 22.33 5.80 15.26
CA ASP A 155 23.68 5.48 15.75
C ASP A 155 23.64 4.92 17.19
N ALA A 156 22.80 5.50 18.03
CA ALA A 156 22.62 5.08 19.42
C ALA A 156 21.99 3.69 19.53
N GLU A 157 20.99 3.41 18.70
CA GLU A 157 20.29 2.12 18.67
C GLU A 157 21.20 1.03 18.10
N TYR A 158 21.91 1.32 17.00
CA TYR A 158 22.89 0.42 16.40
C TYR A 158 23.99 0.03 17.40
N THR A 159 24.53 1.01 18.12
CA THR A 159 25.57 0.76 19.16
C THR A 159 25.03 -0.10 20.31
N PHE A 160 23.75 0.06 20.66
CA PHE A 160 23.10 -0.74 21.70
C PHE A 160 22.96 -2.22 21.29
N PHE A 161 22.58 -2.51 20.04
CA PHE A 161 22.40 -3.88 19.54
C PHE A 161 23.70 -4.59 19.12
N GLN A 162 24.85 -3.90 19.11
CA GLN A 162 26.16 -4.51 18.90
C GLN A 162 26.77 -5.15 20.16
N LYS A 163 26.15 -4.96 21.34
CA LYS A 163 26.57 -5.56 22.61
C LYS A 163 25.83 -6.87 22.88
#